data_AF-A0A6M0K0U0-F1
#
_entry.id   AF-A0A6M0K0U0-F1
#
_cell.length_a   1.000
_cell.length_b   1.000
_cell.length_c   1.000
_cell.angle_alpha   90.00
_cell.angle_beta   90.00
_cell.angle_gamma   90.00
#
_symmetry.space_group_name_H-M   'P 1'
#
loop_
_entity.id
_entity.type
_entity.pdbx_description
1 polymer ?
#
loop_
_entity_poly.entity_id
_entity_poly.type
_entity_poly.pdbx_seq_one_letter_code
_entity_poly.pdbx_strand_id
1 'polypeptide(L)'
;MSEDQPGLDMDLASGIAAFESKQFSRATGLLSPLAEQGSIEAQYRMAIMAQNGLGMLPSPLLAYKYMKNAAEAGLGLAQHGLAFMYMQGECVDQNPAKAVAWFKKAADQGLVGSLTTLAMMYEEGQGVEKDPEEAKRLYRLAGFEDR
;
A
#
# COMPACT_ATOMS: atom_id res chain seq x y z
N MET A 1 14.56 -1.19 26.40
CA MET A 1 15.09 -2.54 26.20
C MET A 1 14.84 -2.88 24.75
N SER A 2 15.82 -2.61 23.90
CA SER A 2 15.76 -2.87 22.48
C SER A 2 16.35 -4.27 22.31
N GLU A 3 15.50 -5.28 22.12
CA GLU A 3 15.99 -6.60 21.71
C GLU A 3 16.40 -6.47 20.24
N ASP A 4 17.69 -6.21 20.02
CA ASP A 4 18.36 -6.53 18.77
C ASP A 4 18.18 -8.04 18.58
N GLN A 5 17.31 -8.45 17.66
CA GLN A 5 17.16 -9.84 17.24
C GLN A 5 17.72 -10.00 15.81
N PRO A 6 19.05 -10.16 15.66
CA PRO A 6 19.71 -10.25 14.35
C PRO A 6 19.14 -11.34 13.42
N GLY A 7 18.51 -12.37 13.98
CA GLY A 7 17.85 -13.43 13.22
C GLY A 7 16.57 -12.96 12.50
N LEU A 8 15.74 -12.14 13.16
CA LEU A 8 14.52 -11.60 12.56
C LEU A 8 14.84 -10.69 11.37
N ASP A 9 15.89 -9.87 11.49
CA ASP A 9 16.31 -8.96 10.43
C ASP A 9 16.85 -9.73 9.20
N MET A 10 17.59 -10.82 9.43
CA MET A 10 18.08 -11.69 8.36
C MET A 10 16.95 -12.44 7.64
N ASP A 11 15.97 -12.94 8.39
CA ASP A 11 14.80 -13.62 7.85
C ASP A 11 13.92 -12.66 7.05
N LEU A 12 13.74 -11.43 7.53
CA LEU A 12 13.01 -10.39 6.82
C LEU A 12 13.70 -10.03 5.50
N ALA A 13 15.02 -9.77 5.53
CA ALA A 13 15.80 -9.47 4.33
C ALA A 13 15.73 -10.62 3.31
N SER A 14 15.82 -11.86 3.77
CA SER A 14 15.71 -13.06 2.92
C SER A 14 14.31 -13.20 2.31
N GLY A 15 13.27 -12.94 3.08
CA GLY A 15 11.88 -12.95 2.61
C GLY A 15 11.61 -11.86 1.58
N ILE A 16 12.12 -10.65 1.80
CA ILE A 16 12.06 -9.53 0.86
C ILE A 16 12.78 -9.88 -0.45
N ALA A 17 14.01 -10.37 -0.37
CA ALA A 17 14.79 -10.76 -1.54
C ALA A 17 14.09 -11.87 -2.35
N ALA A 18 13.47 -12.84 -1.66
CA ALA A 18 12.67 -13.88 -2.32
C ALA A 18 11.45 -13.29 -3.04
N PHE A 19 10.75 -12.33 -2.43
CA PHE A 19 9.62 -11.63 -3.06
C PHE A 19 10.06 -10.87 -4.32
N GLU A 20 11.14 -10.09 -4.22
CA GLU A 20 11.68 -9.30 -5.34
C GLU A 20 12.19 -10.18 -6.48
N SER A 21 12.73 -11.35 -6.14
CA SER A 21 13.14 -12.38 -7.10
C SER A 21 11.97 -13.25 -7.61
N LYS A 22 10.71 -12.89 -7.28
CA LYS A 22 9.49 -13.62 -7.66
C LYS A 22 9.45 -15.09 -7.18
N GLN A 23 10.25 -15.44 -6.18
CA GLN A 23 10.22 -16.74 -5.52
C GLN A 23 9.10 -16.78 -4.49
N PHE A 24 7.84 -16.59 -4.93
CA PHE A 24 6.73 -16.28 -4.04
C PHE A 24 6.45 -17.38 -3.01
N SER A 25 6.54 -18.66 -3.36
CA SER A 25 6.35 -19.73 -2.36
C SER A 25 7.38 -19.67 -1.23
N ARG A 26 8.64 -19.32 -1.56
CA ARG A 26 9.69 -19.10 -0.55
C ARG A 26 9.43 -17.82 0.24
N ALA A 27 9.04 -16.75 -0.45
CA ALA A 27 8.71 -15.48 0.18
C ALA A 27 7.58 -15.63 1.19
N THR A 28 6.48 -16.30 0.83
CA THR A 28 5.37 -16.59 1.75
C THR A 28 5.84 -17.36 2.98
N GLY A 29 6.65 -18.41 2.80
CA GLY A 29 7.17 -19.20 3.92
C GLY A 29 8.02 -18.38 4.90
N LEU A 30 8.83 -17.44 4.38
CA LEU A 30 9.69 -16.58 5.21
C LEU A 30 8.92 -15.40 5.83
N LEU A 31 7.99 -14.79 5.09
CA LEU A 31 7.30 -13.57 5.50
C LEU A 31 6.05 -13.82 6.34
N SER A 32 5.37 -14.96 6.20
CA SER A 32 4.16 -15.27 6.99
C SER A 32 4.38 -15.18 8.50
N PRO A 33 5.38 -15.85 9.12
CA PRO A 33 5.60 -15.76 10.57
C PRO A 33 5.96 -14.33 11.00
N LEU A 34 6.72 -13.59 10.18
CA LEU A 34 7.09 -12.21 10.49
C LEU A 34 5.89 -11.26 10.43
N ALA A 35 4.99 -11.47 9.46
CA ALA A 35 3.75 -10.70 9.34
C ALA A 35 2.81 -10.94 10.55
N GLU A 36 2.75 -12.18 11.04
CA GLU A 36 2.03 -12.55 12.28
C GLU A 36 2.64 -11.90 13.52
N GLN A 37 3.97 -11.75 13.57
CA GLN A 37 4.68 -11.04 14.64
C GLN A 37 4.61 -9.51 14.54
N GLY A 38 4.00 -8.97 13.49
CA GLY A 38 3.77 -7.53 13.35
C GLY A 38 4.79 -6.78 12.49
N SER A 39 5.68 -7.48 11.76
CA SER A 39 6.58 -6.82 10.81
C SER A 39 5.79 -6.14 9.70
N ILE A 40 5.88 -4.80 9.64
CA ILE A 40 5.12 -3.97 8.70
C ILE A 40 5.49 -4.27 7.24
N GLU A 41 6.78 -4.47 6.96
CA GLU A 41 7.27 -4.78 5.62
C GLU A 41 6.82 -6.18 5.18
N ALA A 42 6.83 -7.15 6.10
CA ALA A 42 6.30 -8.48 5.83
C ALA A 42 4.79 -8.44 5.60
N GLN A 43 4.03 -7.67 6.41
CA GLN A 43 2.60 -7.48 6.22
C GLN A 43 2.27 -6.87 4.86
N TYR A 44 2.97 -5.81 4.46
CA TYR A 44 2.77 -5.18 3.14
C TYR A 44 2.95 -6.19 1.99
N ARG A 45 4.02 -6.98 2.02
CA ARG A 45 4.31 -7.96 0.97
C ARG A 45 3.36 -9.16 1.01
N MET A 46 3.03 -9.65 2.20
CA MET A 46 2.00 -10.68 2.39
C MET A 46 0.64 -10.21 1.89
N ALA A 47 0.31 -8.92 2.03
CA ALA A 47 -0.93 -8.37 1.50
C ALA A 47 -0.98 -8.45 -0.03
N ILE A 48 0.11 -8.08 -0.71
CA ILE A 48 0.23 -8.19 -2.17
C ILE A 48 0.11 -9.65 -2.62
N MET A 49 0.81 -10.56 -1.94
CA MET A 49 0.76 -11.99 -2.27
C MET A 49 -0.63 -12.58 -2.05
N ALA A 50 -1.30 -12.21 -0.96
CA ALA A 50 -2.66 -12.66 -0.65
C ALA A 50 -3.69 -12.08 -1.63
N GLN A 51 -3.55 -10.83 -2.10
CA GLN A 51 -4.46 -10.24 -3.08
C GLN A 51 -4.36 -10.97 -4.43
N ASN A 52 -3.13 -11.30 -4.86
CA ASN A 52 -2.86 -11.82 -6.20
C ASN A 52 -2.70 -13.36 -6.26
N GLY A 53 -2.77 -14.05 -5.12
CA GLY A 53 -2.53 -15.50 -5.05
C GLY A 53 -1.09 -15.92 -5.39
N LEU A 54 -0.11 -15.11 -5.00
CA LEU A 54 1.30 -15.36 -5.32
C LEU A 54 1.94 -16.24 -4.24
N GLY A 55 2.31 -17.47 -4.59
CA GLY A 55 2.92 -18.40 -3.63
C GLY A 55 1.98 -18.84 -2.50
N MET A 56 0.70 -18.51 -2.60
CA MET A 56 -0.39 -18.89 -1.70
C MET A 56 -1.73 -18.78 -2.42
N LEU A 57 -2.80 -19.34 -1.86
CA LEU A 57 -4.14 -19.09 -2.37
C LEU A 57 -4.55 -17.62 -2.14
N PRO A 58 -5.26 -16.98 -3.10
CA PRO A 58 -5.80 -15.65 -2.88
C PRO A 58 -6.66 -15.58 -1.60
N SER A 59 -6.48 -14.54 -0.82
CA SER A 59 -7.25 -14.27 0.39
C SER A 59 -7.51 -12.77 0.53
N PRO A 60 -8.68 -12.30 0.07
CA PRO A 60 -9.05 -10.88 0.18
C PRO A 60 -9.06 -10.37 1.63
N LEU A 61 -9.46 -11.21 2.58
CA LEU A 61 -9.46 -10.86 4.00
C LEU A 61 -8.05 -10.63 4.55
N LEU A 62 -7.10 -11.52 4.23
CA LEU A 62 -5.70 -11.35 4.64
C LEU A 62 -5.06 -10.16 3.93
N ALA A 63 -5.34 -9.98 2.63
CA ALA A 63 -4.87 -8.85 1.86
C ALA A 63 -5.28 -7.52 2.50
N TYR A 64 -6.58 -7.33 2.74
CA TYR A 64 -7.08 -6.13 3.38
C TYR A 64 -6.52 -5.94 4.79
N LYS A 65 -6.51 -6.99 5.63
CA LYS A 65 -6.00 -6.91 7.01
C LYS A 65 -4.55 -6.42 7.05
N TYR A 66 -3.66 -7.06 6.29
CA TYR A 66 -2.24 -6.73 6.33
C TYR A 66 -1.93 -5.40 5.62
N MET A 67 -2.62 -5.10 4.52
CA MET A 67 -2.48 -3.80 3.86
C MET A 67 -2.91 -2.67 4.80
N LYS A 68 -4.04 -2.86 5.50
CA LYS A 68 -4.56 -1.89 6.46
C LYS A 68 -3.59 -1.66 7.62
N ASN A 69 -3.08 -2.71 8.23
CA ASN A 69 -2.12 -2.60 9.31
C ASN A 69 -0.85 -1.84 8.87
N ALA A 70 -0.30 -2.18 7.69
CA ALA A 70 0.89 -1.50 7.18
C ALA A 70 0.62 -0.02 6.83
N ALA A 71 -0.56 0.30 6.29
CA ALA A 71 -0.98 1.67 6.01
C ALA A 71 -1.15 2.50 7.29
N GLU A 72 -1.76 1.90 8.33
CA GLU A 72 -1.95 2.50 9.66
C GLU A 72 -0.61 2.73 10.37
N ALA A 73 0.39 1.89 10.12
CA ALA A 73 1.77 2.06 10.60
C ALA A 73 2.57 3.12 9.82
N GLY A 74 1.98 3.75 8.80
CA GLY A 74 2.59 4.88 8.09
C GLY A 74 3.31 4.53 6.79
N LEU A 75 3.37 3.25 6.39
CA LEU A 75 4.06 2.86 5.16
C LEU A 75 3.35 3.45 3.92
N GLY A 76 3.98 4.42 3.24
CA GLY A 76 3.37 5.14 2.13
C GLY A 76 2.87 4.24 0.99
N LEU A 77 3.62 3.19 0.64
CA LEU A 77 3.21 2.21 -0.38
C LEU A 77 1.96 1.42 0.05
N ALA A 78 1.81 1.10 1.33
CA ALA A 78 0.61 0.45 1.84
C ALA A 78 -0.57 1.41 1.92
N GLN A 79 -0.35 2.68 2.26
CA GLN A 79 -1.40 3.71 2.21
C GLN A 79 -1.94 3.89 0.79
N HIS A 80 -1.05 3.92 -0.21
CA HIS A 80 -1.42 3.92 -1.62
C HIS A 80 -2.21 2.66 -2.00
N GLY A 81 -1.73 1.47 -1.62
CA GLY A 81 -2.42 0.21 -1.88
C GLY A 81 -3.82 0.13 -1.25
N LEU A 82 -3.96 0.55 0.00
CA LEU A 82 -5.24 0.59 0.70
C LEU A 82 -6.21 1.61 0.07
N ALA A 83 -5.69 2.74 -0.40
CA ALA A 83 -6.48 3.73 -1.13
C ALA A 83 -7.05 3.11 -2.42
N PHE A 84 -6.23 2.38 -3.17
CA PHE A 84 -6.67 1.64 -4.36
C PHE A 84 -7.72 0.57 -4.05
N MET A 85 -7.55 -0.19 -2.96
CA MET A 85 -8.54 -1.17 -2.51
C MET A 85 -9.91 -0.51 -2.29
N TYR A 86 -9.97 0.62 -1.58
CA TYR A 86 -11.22 1.37 -1.40
C TYR A 86 -11.73 2.01 -2.70
N MET A 87 -10.85 2.46 -3.59
CA MET A 87 -11.26 3.10 -4.84
C MET A 87 -11.93 2.11 -5.79
N GLN A 88 -11.41 0.88 -5.88
CA GLN A 88 -11.90 -0.16 -6.79
C GLN A 88 -12.91 -1.11 -6.16
N GLY A 89 -13.03 -1.11 -4.83
CA GLY A 89 -13.81 -2.13 -4.12
C GLY A 89 -13.12 -3.50 -4.13
N GLU A 90 -11.79 -3.52 -4.20
CA GLU A 90 -11.00 -4.75 -4.16
C GLU A 90 -10.66 -5.11 -2.72
N CYS A 91 -11.00 -6.34 -2.31
CA CYS A 91 -10.82 -6.86 -0.94
C CYS A 91 -11.66 -6.18 0.15
N VAL A 92 -12.28 -5.04 -0.14
CA VAL A 92 -13.15 -4.27 0.74
C VAL A 92 -14.20 -3.55 -0.11
N ASP A 93 -15.35 -3.19 0.45
CA ASP A 93 -16.36 -2.42 -0.26
C ASP A 93 -15.81 -1.08 -0.78
N GLN A 94 -16.26 -0.71 -1.98
CA GLN A 94 -15.87 0.53 -2.62
C GLN A 94 -16.25 1.73 -1.75
N ASN A 95 -15.29 2.61 -1.50
CA ASN A 95 -15.48 3.84 -0.75
C ASN A 95 -14.49 4.93 -1.24
N PRO A 96 -14.87 5.71 -2.26
CA PRO A 96 -14.01 6.75 -2.82
C PRO A 96 -13.57 7.80 -1.79
N ALA A 97 -14.42 8.14 -0.82
CA ALA A 97 -14.07 9.10 0.23
C ALA A 97 -12.95 8.58 1.16
N LYS A 98 -12.98 7.29 1.52
CA LYS A 98 -11.87 6.65 2.25
C LYS A 98 -10.61 6.56 1.38
N ALA A 99 -10.76 6.28 0.08
CA ALA A 99 -9.63 6.27 -0.84
C ALA A 99 -8.92 7.64 -0.87
N VAL A 100 -9.66 8.75 -1.00
CA VAL A 100 -9.12 10.12 -0.94
C VAL A 100 -8.32 10.33 0.36
N ALA A 101 -8.86 9.91 1.50
CA ALA A 101 -8.18 10.09 2.79
C ALA A 101 -6.84 9.34 2.86
N TRP A 102 -6.76 8.14 2.28
CA TRP A 102 -5.51 7.36 2.24
C TRP A 102 -4.55 7.85 1.16
N PHE A 103 -5.04 8.25 -0.02
CA PHE A 103 -4.20 8.88 -1.05
C PHE A 103 -3.58 10.17 -0.55
N LYS A 104 -4.29 11.00 0.22
CA LYS A 104 -3.73 12.19 0.86
C LYS A 104 -2.51 11.85 1.74
N LYS A 105 -2.65 10.87 2.63
CA LYS A 105 -1.52 10.45 3.50
C LYS A 105 -0.31 9.95 2.71
N ALA A 106 -0.54 9.20 1.63
CA ALA A 106 0.54 8.73 0.76
C ALA A 106 1.15 9.87 -0.09
N ALA A 107 0.33 10.83 -0.54
CA ALA A 107 0.74 12.02 -1.27
C ALA A 107 1.57 12.98 -0.41
N ASP A 108 1.24 13.11 0.88
CA ASP A 108 2.02 13.88 1.86
C ASP A 108 3.45 13.32 2.04
N GLN A 109 3.65 12.04 1.73
CA GLN A 109 4.97 11.39 1.69
C GLN A 109 5.66 11.52 0.33
N GLY A 110 5.08 12.26 -0.62
CA GLY A 110 5.65 12.50 -1.95
C GLY A 110 5.50 11.34 -2.92
N LEU A 111 4.61 10.35 -2.67
CA LEU A 111 4.37 9.28 -3.63
C LEU A 111 3.67 9.84 -4.87
N VAL A 112 4.43 9.94 -5.96
CA VAL A 112 3.96 10.46 -7.26
C VAL A 112 2.69 9.76 -7.73
N GLY A 113 2.59 8.43 -7.59
CA GLY A 113 1.38 7.69 -7.93
C GLY A 113 0.15 8.17 -7.17
N SER A 114 0.28 8.43 -5.86
CA SER A 114 -0.82 8.94 -5.03
C SER A 114 -1.15 10.39 -5.34
N LEU A 115 -0.14 11.24 -5.62
CA LEU A 115 -0.35 12.63 -6.03
C LEU A 115 -1.18 12.70 -7.32
N THR A 116 -0.81 11.92 -8.33
CA THR A 116 -1.52 11.87 -9.62
C THR A 116 -2.95 11.35 -9.47
N THR A 117 -3.15 10.24 -8.75
CA THR A 117 -4.51 9.71 -8.55
C THR A 117 -5.37 10.66 -7.73
N LEU A 118 -4.83 11.28 -6.68
CA LEU A 118 -5.55 12.27 -5.90
C LEU A 118 -5.92 13.51 -6.74
N ALA A 119 -5.03 13.96 -7.61
CA ALA A 119 -5.31 15.05 -8.54
C ALA A 119 -6.51 14.72 -9.44
N MET A 120 -6.52 13.53 -10.06
CA MET A 120 -7.65 13.05 -10.87
C MET A 120 -8.96 13.01 -10.06
N MET A 121 -8.91 12.53 -8.82
CA MET A 121 -10.10 12.49 -7.95
C MET A 121 -10.66 13.89 -7.67
N TYR A 122 -9.80 14.90 -7.51
CA TYR A 122 -10.20 16.29 -7.38
C TYR A 122 -10.73 16.89 -8.69
N GLU A 123 -10.21 16.52 -9.87
CA GLU A 123 -10.75 16.98 -11.15
C GLU A 123 -12.15 16.43 -11.44
N GLU A 124 -12.37 15.18 -11.07
CA GLU A 124 -13.61 14.45 -11.36
C GLU A 124 -14.64 14.55 -10.23
N GLY A 125 -14.23 15.01 -9.04
CA GLY A 125 -15.08 15.04 -7.85
C GLY A 125 -15.39 13.63 -7.31
N GLN A 126 -14.46 12.68 -7.48
CA GLN A 126 -14.65 11.30 -7.00
C GLN A 126 -14.33 11.21 -5.51
N GLY A 127 -15.34 11.04 -4.67
CA GLY A 127 -15.15 10.89 -3.22
C GLY A 127 -14.67 12.16 -2.49
N VAL A 128 -14.51 13.26 -3.22
CA VAL A 128 -14.17 14.59 -2.73
C VAL A 128 -14.90 15.62 -3.57
N GLU A 129 -15.13 16.82 -3.03
CA GLU A 129 -15.64 17.93 -3.83
C GLU A 129 -14.64 18.25 -4.95
N LYS A 130 -15.20 18.53 -6.15
CA LYS A 130 -14.39 18.86 -7.32
C LYS A 130 -13.63 20.15 -7.08
N ASP A 131 -12.30 20.10 -7.20
CA ASP A 131 -11.40 21.24 -7.03
C ASP A 131 -10.29 21.19 -8.09
N PRO A 132 -10.49 21.82 -9.25
CA PRO A 132 -9.49 21.85 -10.32
C PRO A 132 -8.19 22.56 -9.93
N GLU A 133 -8.22 23.51 -8.99
CA GLU A 133 -7.02 24.23 -8.57
C GLU A 133 -6.15 23.38 -7.66
N GLU A 134 -6.78 22.62 -6.74
CA GLU A 134 -6.08 21.62 -5.95
C GLU A 134 -5.52 20.48 -6.82
N ALA A 135 -6.27 20.03 -7.83
CA ALA A 135 -5.77 19.06 -8.79
C ALA A 135 -4.51 19.56 -9.52
N LYS A 136 -4.52 20.78 -10.06
CA LYS A 136 -3.33 21.40 -10.68
C LYS A 136 -2.16 21.52 -9.71
N ARG A 137 -2.43 21.83 -8.43
CA ARG A 137 -1.38 21.87 -7.39
C ARG A 137 -0.74 20.49 -7.22
N LEU A 138 -1.55 19.45 -7.13
CA LEU A 138 -1.10 18.06 -6.95
C LEU A 138 -0.35 17.53 -8.18
N TYR A 139 -0.81 17.83 -9.40
CA TYR A 139 -0.08 17.48 -10.62
C TYR A 139 1.30 18.14 -10.70
N ARG A 140 1.40 19.43 -10.33
CA ARG A 140 2.70 20.11 -10.24
C ARG A 140 3.63 19.45 -9.23
N LEU A 141 3.11 19.04 -8.07
CA LEU A 141 3.89 18.29 -7.08
C LEU A 141 4.33 16.90 -7.60
N ALA A 142 3.53 16.28 -8.46
CA ALA A 142 3.87 15.04 -9.14
C ALA A 142 4.84 15.22 -10.32
N GLY A 143 5.28 16.45 -10.62
CA GLY A 143 6.22 16.76 -11.71
C GLY A 143 5.55 16.92 -13.08
N PHE A 144 4.23 17.04 -13.14
CA PHE A 144 3.50 17.40 -14.36
C PHE A 144 3.33 18.92 -14.39
N GLU A 145 4.06 19.58 -15.28
CA GLU A 145 3.88 21.00 -15.57
C GLU A 145 3.06 21.16 -16.86
N ASP A 146 2.07 22.07 -16.84
CA ASP A 146 1.49 22.62 -18.06
C ASP A 146 2.60 23.39 -18.79
N ARG A 147 2.97 22.94 -20.00
CA ARG A 147 3.85 23.69 -20.90
C ARG A 147 3.09 24.78 -21.64
#